data_AF-A0A3L7J4N7-F1
#
_entry.id   AF-A0A3L7J4N7-F1
#
_cell.length_a   1.000
_cell.length_b   1.000
_cell.length_c   1.000
_cell.angle_alpha   90.00
_cell.angle_beta   90.00
_cell.angle_gamma   90.00
#
_symmetry.space_group_name_H-M   'P 1'
#
loop_
_entity.id
_entity.type
_entity.pdbx_description
1 polymer ?
#
loop_
_entity_poly.entity_id
_entity_poly.type
_entity_poly.pdbx_seq_one_letter_code
_entity_poly.pdbx_strand_id
1 'polypeptide(L)'
;MLKGFKDFIMRGNVIDLAVAVVVGAAFTAVVNSIVENVFNPLIGALFQADDLKNALDIPVGDAEIKLGAVLGAVITFLIVAAVVYFVFVLPINTMKKHAEAKRKAGIVEEEAPVTEIDVLTEIRDLLARNSLKQ
;
A
#
# COMPACT_ATOMS: atom_id res chain seq x y z
N MET A 1 -25.36 -22.82 11.43
CA MET A 1 -24.92 -21.42 11.22
C MET A 1 -23.42 -21.26 11.48
N LEU A 2 -22.90 -21.58 12.68
CA LEU A 2 -21.44 -21.52 12.98
C LEU A 2 -20.56 -22.34 12.03
N LYS A 3 -20.99 -23.54 11.63
CA LYS A 3 -20.23 -24.38 10.68
C LYS A 3 -20.11 -23.73 9.29
N GLY A 4 -21.22 -23.20 8.76
CA GLY A 4 -21.23 -22.47 7.48
C GLY A 4 -20.46 -21.14 7.51
N PHE A 5 -20.41 -20.47 8.67
CA PHE A 5 -19.58 -19.28 8.85
C PHE A 5 -18.09 -19.62 8.89
N LYS A 6 -17.71 -20.71 9.58
CA LYS A 6 -16.35 -21.24 9.54
C LYS A 6 -15.94 -21.61 8.11
N ASP A 7 -16.79 -22.34 7.37
CA ASP A 7 -16.52 -22.74 5.98
C ASP A 7 -16.46 -21.53 5.02
N PHE A 8 -17.12 -20.41 5.37
CA PHE A 8 -17.02 -19.16 4.63
C PHE A 8 -15.67 -18.45 4.89
N ILE A 9 -15.26 -18.31 6.15
CA ILE A 9 -13.97 -17.70 6.51
C ILE A 9 -12.81 -18.57 6.02
N MET A 10 -12.90 -19.89 6.11
CA MET A 10 -11.82 -20.79 5.66
C MET A 10 -11.57 -20.76 4.14
N ARG A 11 -12.38 -20.03 3.35
CA ARG A 11 -11.97 -19.66 1.99
C ARG A 11 -10.81 -18.66 2.11
N GLY A 12 -9.58 -19.12 1.87
CA GLY A 12 -8.33 -18.36 2.08
C GLY A 12 -8.38 -16.90 1.59
N ASN A 13 -9.00 -16.64 0.43
CA ASN A 13 -9.18 -15.29 -0.11
C ASN A 13 -9.90 -14.30 0.84
N VAL A 14 -10.77 -14.77 1.74
CA VAL A 14 -11.49 -13.92 2.72
C VAL A 14 -10.59 -13.57 3.90
N ILE A 15 -9.77 -14.52 4.37
CA ILE A 15 -8.83 -14.29 5.48
C ILE A 15 -7.75 -13.30 5.05
N ASP A 16 -7.16 -13.50 3.88
CA ASP A 16 -6.11 -12.62 3.37
C ASP A 16 -6.63 -11.19 3.16
N LEU A 17 -7.86 -11.04 2.64
CA LEU A 17 -8.52 -9.75 2.51
C LEU A 17 -8.79 -9.12 3.88
N ALA A 18 -9.30 -9.90 4.85
CA ALA A 18 -9.57 -9.40 6.20
C ALA A 18 -8.29 -8.91 6.89
N VAL A 19 -7.20 -9.67 6.78
CA VAL A 19 -5.89 -9.28 7.32
C VAL A 19 -5.39 -8.01 6.64
N ALA A 20 -5.48 -7.91 5.31
CA ALA A 20 -5.07 -6.71 4.58
C ALA A 20 -5.82 -5.45 5.04
N VAL A 21 -7.13 -5.54 5.25
CA VAL A 21 -7.95 -4.40 5.72
C VAL A 21 -7.58 -4.00 7.15
N VAL A 22 -7.45 -4.95 8.07
CA VAL A 22 -7.14 -4.68 9.48
C VAL A 22 -5.74 -4.08 9.63
N VAL A 23 -4.74 -4.65 8.95
CA VAL A 23 -3.36 -4.15 8.99
C VAL A 23 -3.28 -2.77 8.32
N GLY A 24 -3.98 -2.55 7.20
CA GLY A 24 -4.05 -1.25 6.54
C GLY A 24 -4.66 -0.17 7.43
N ALA A 25 -5.75 -0.48 8.14
CA ALA A 25 -6.38 0.45 9.09
C ALA A 25 -5.46 0.76 10.28
N ALA A 26 -4.84 -0.25 10.88
CA ALA A 26 -3.93 -0.08 12.00
C ALA A 26 -2.71 0.77 11.60
N PHE A 27 -2.13 0.52 10.42
CA PHE A 27 -1.01 1.31 9.93
C PHE A 27 -1.40 2.76 9.68
N THR A 28 -2.55 3.00 9.03
CA THR A 28 -3.08 4.35 8.81
C THR A 28 -3.24 5.11 10.13
N ALA A 29 -3.74 4.45 11.18
CA ALA A 29 -3.86 5.06 12.51
C ALA A 29 -2.50 5.45 13.11
N VAL A 30 -1.47 4.61 12.96
CA VAL A 30 -0.10 4.93 13.42
C VAL A 30 0.45 6.15 12.68
N VAL A 31 0.32 6.19 11.35
CA VAL A 31 0.83 7.32 10.56
C VAL A 31 0.07 8.60 10.90
N ASN A 32 -1.26 8.54 11.00
CA ASN A 32 -2.07 9.69 11.39
C ASN A 32 -1.67 10.21 12.77
N SER A 33 -1.43 9.32 13.74
CA SER A 33 -0.96 9.71 15.07
C SER A 33 0.38 10.46 15.01
N ILE A 34 1.32 10.03 14.18
CA ILE A 34 2.59 10.73 13.99
C ILE A 34 2.35 12.10 13.34
N VAL A 35 1.49 12.18 12.32
CA VAL A 35 1.17 13.45 11.67
C VAL A 35 0.52 14.42 12.64
N GLU A 36 -0.49 13.98 13.38
CA GLU A 36 -1.24 14.81 14.33
C GLU A 36 -0.39 15.26 15.51
N ASN A 37 0.47 14.41 16.05
CA ASN A 37 1.20 14.72 17.28
C ASN A 37 2.60 15.31 17.05
N VAL A 38 3.21 15.09 15.88
CA VAL A 38 4.57 15.56 15.57
C VAL A 38 4.55 16.63 14.49
N PHE A 39 3.89 16.36 13.35
CA PHE A 39 3.94 17.26 12.22
C PHE A 39 2.99 18.46 12.37
N ASN A 40 1.74 18.27 12.83
CA ASN A 40 0.80 19.38 12.98
C ASN A 40 1.32 20.46 13.95
N PRO A 41 1.91 20.15 15.13
CA PRO A 41 2.48 21.17 16.00
C PRO A 41 3.70 21.88 15.38
N LEU A 42 4.55 21.15 14.66
CA LEU A 42 5.70 21.73 13.95
C LEU A 42 5.27 22.71 12.86
N ILE A 43 4.26 22.35 12.09
CA ILE A 43 3.74 23.20 11.02
C ILE A 43 2.96 24.38 11.64
N GLY A 44 2.13 24.15 12.67
CA GLY A 44 1.43 25.21 13.39
C GLY A 44 2.39 26.28 13.95
N ALA A 45 3.51 25.83 14.54
CA ALA A 45 4.56 26.74 15.02
C ALA A 45 5.20 27.59 13.90
N LEU A 46 5.35 27.05 12.69
CA LEU A 46 5.91 27.77 11.54
C LEU A 46 4.95 28.81 10.95
N PHE A 47 3.64 28.56 11.02
CA PHE A 47 2.61 29.47 10.50
C PHE A 47 2.00 30.40 11.56
N GLN A 48 2.54 30.42 12.79
CA GLN A 48 1.97 31.16 13.93
C GLN A 48 0.48 30.87 14.17
N ALA A 49 0.05 29.64 13.95
CA ALA A 49 -1.32 29.20 14.15
C ALA A 49 -1.34 28.04 15.15
N ASP A 50 -2.28 28.07 16.11
CA ASP A 50 -2.46 27.01 17.11
C ASP A 50 -2.81 25.65 16.45
N ASP A 51 -3.43 25.69 15.27
CA ASP A 51 -3.73 24.52 14.45
C ASP A 51 -3.86 24.95 12.97
N LEU A 52 -3.43 24.10 12.03
CA LEU A 52 -3.54 24.40 10.59
C LEU A 52 -4.99 24.65 10.17
N LYS A 53 -5.91 24.02 10.90
CA LYS A 53 -7.36 24.08 10.69
C LYS A 53 -7.94 25.48 10.80
N ASN A 54 -7.34 26.36 11.60
CA ASN A 54 -7.85 27.70 11.91
C ASN A 54 -7.04 28.82 11.23
N ALA A 55 -6.01 28.48 10.44
CA ALA A 55 -5.07 29.46 9.90
C ALA A 55 -5.67 30.36 8.80
N LEU A 56 -6.79 29.96 8.19
CA LEU A 56 -7.41 30.59 7.03
C LEU A 56 -8.94 30.40 7.06
N ASP A 57 -9.56 30.73 8.18
CA ASP A 57 -11.01 30.72 8.29
C ASP A 57 -11.58 32.00 7.66
N ILE A 58 -12.24 31.86 6.51
CA ILE A 58 -12.94 32.97 5.88
C ILE A 58 -14.43 32.85 6.28
N PRO A 59 -14.97 33.79 7.07
CA PRO A 59 -16.39 33.79 7.39
C PRO A 59 -17.20 34.16 6.14
N VAL A 60 -18.14 33.31 5.76
CA VAL A 60 -19.09 33.54 4.66
C VAL A 60 -20.51 33.39 5.22
N GLY A 61 -21.07 34.48 5.74
CA GLY A 61 -22.37 34.44 6.41
C GLY A 61 -22.35 33.60 7.68
N ASP A 62 -23.29 32.66 7.83
CA ASP A 62 -23.34 31.70 8.96
C ASP A 62 -22.40 30.48 8.77
N ALA A 63 -21.63 30.42 7.67
CA ALA A 63 -20.73 29.32 7.38
C ALA A 63 -19.27 29.76 7.39
N GLU A 64 -18.42 29.01 8.10
CA GLU A 64 -16.97 29.19 8.10
C GLU A 64 -16.32 28.30 7.04
N ILE A 65 -15.68 28.90 6.02
CA ILE A 65 -14.87 28.12 5.08
C ILE A 65 -13.49 27.90 5.70
N LYS A 66 -13.26 26.67 6.16
CA LYS A 66 -12.01 26.24 6.80
C LYS A 66 -10.97 25.81 5.77
N LEU A 67 -10.44 26.77 5.01
CA LEU A 67 -9.39 26.49 4.01
C LEU A 67 -8.11 25.94 4.66
N GLY A 68 -7.83 26.36 5.90
CA GLY A 68 -6.74 25.82 6.71
C GLY A 68 -6.87 24.30 6.96
N ALA A 69 -8.09 23.82 7.21
CA ALA A 69 -8.33 22.40 7.42
C ALA A 69 -8.10 21.57 6.14
N VAL A 70 -8.45 22.12 4.97
CA VAL A 70 -8.20 21.48 3.68
C VAL A 70 -6.70 21.41 3.39
N LEU A 71 -5.97 22.50 3.61
CA LEU A 71 -4.51 22.52 3.44
C LEU A 71 -3.84 21.51 4.40
N GLY A 72 -4.30 21.43 5.65
CA GLY A 72 -3.80 20.46 6.62
C GLY A 72 -4.07 19.01 6.23
N ALA A 73 -5.25 18.73 5.65
CA ALA A 73 -5.56 17.42 5.10
C ALA A 73 -4.66 17.05 3.91
N VAL A 74 -4.36 18.01 3.03
CA VAL A 74 -3.43 17.80 1.89
C VAL A 74 -2.02 17.51 2.37
N ILE A 75 -1.52 18.28 3.35
CA ILE A 75 -0.17 18.04 3.90
C ILE A 75 -0.11 16.67 4.59
N THR A 76 -1.12 16.34 5.40
CA THR A 76 -1.25 15.01 6.03
C THR A 76 -1.22 13.90 4.99
N PHE A 77 -1.99 14.04 3.91
CA PHE A 77 -2.02 13.07 2.81
C PHE A 77 -0.65 12.90 2.14
N LEU A 78 0.06 14.00 1.86
CA LEU A 78 1.40 13.95 1.28
C LEU A 78 2.41 13.27 2.20
N ILE A 79 2.35 13.52 3.51
CA ILE A 79 3.22 12.85 4.49
C ILE A 79 2.93 11.35 4.55
N VAL A 80 1.65 10.96 4.63
CA VAL A 80 1.24 9.54 4.62
C VAL A 80 1.73 8.85 3.35
N ALA A 81 1.52 9.46 2.19
CA ALA A 81 1.98 8.93 0.91
C ALA A 81 3.51 8.78 0.85
N ALA A 82 4.26 9.76 1.36
CA ALA A 82 5.71 9.72 1.42
C ALA A 82 6.21 8.58 2.33
N VAL A 83 5.61 8.40 3.51
CA VAL A 83 5.98 7.31 4.44
C VAL A 83 5.68 5.95 3.81
N VAL A 84 4.49 5.76 3.23
CA VAL A 84 4.12 4.51 2.56
C VAL A 84 5.08 4.21 1.40
N TYR A 85 5.44 5.22 0.62
CA TYR A 85 6.36 5.07 -0.49
C TYR A 85 7.76 4.66 -0.03
N PHE A 86 8.34 5.36 0.97
CA PHE A 86 9.69 5.08 1.45
C PHE A 86 9.79 3.75 2.22
N VAL A 87 8.78 3.39 3.01
CA VAL A 87 8.83 2.20 3.88
C VAL A 87 8.42 0.92 3.15
N PHE A 88 7.50 0.98 2.19
CA PHE A 88 7.02 -0.21 1.48
C PHE A 88 7.44 -0.21 0.01
N VAL A 89 7.12 0.84 -0.74
CA VAL A 89 7.30 0.84 -2.20
C VAL A 89 8.77 0.80 -2.59
N LEU A 90 9.61 1.62 -1.97
CA LEU A 90 11.04 1.71 -2.27
C LEU A 90 11.80 0.41 -1.96
N PRO A 91 11.68 -0.22 -0.78
CA PRO A 91 12.36 -1.49 -0.50
C PRO A 91 11.83 -2.62 -1.36
N ILE A 92 10.52 -2.72 -1.58
CA ILE A 92 9.96 -3.77 -2.45
C ILE A 92 10.45 -3.58 -3.89
N ASN A 93 10.46 -2.35 -4.40
CA ASN A 93 10.91 -2.06 -5.76
C ASN A 93 12.43 -2.25 -5.93
N THR A 94 13.24 -1.93 -4.92
CA THR A 94 14.69 -2.18 -4.94
C THR A 94 14.99 -3.66 -4.85
N MET A 95 14.33 -4.41 -3.97
CA MET A 95 14.46 -5.87 -3.89
C MET A 95 14.08 -6.55 -5.21
N LYS A 96 12.96 -6.15 -5.84
CA LYS A 96 12.56 -6.66 -7.16
C LYS A 96 13.62 -6.38 -8.22
N LYS A 97 14.15 -5.16 -8.28
CA LYS A 97 15.24 -4.81 -9.21
C LYS A 97 16.50 -5.63 -8.97
N HIS A 98 16.88 -5.87 -7.71
CA HIS A 98 18.03 -6.71 -7.38
C HIS A 98 17.80 -8.19 -7.73
N ALA A 99 16.59 -8.72 -7.51
CA ALA A 99 16.22 -10.08 -7.89
C ALA A 99 16.20 -10.25 -9.43
N GLU A 100 15.65 -9.29 -10.16
CA GLU A 100 15.65 -9.27 -11.62
C GLU A 100 17.07 -9.13 -12.21
N ALA A 101 17.92 -8.30 -11.59
CA ALA A 101 19.33 -8.16 -11.99
C ALA A 101 20.13 -9.45 -11.76
N LYS A 102 19.89 -10.16 -10.64
CA LYS A 102 20.50 -11.46 -10.36
C LYS A 102 20.03 -12.55 -11.34
N ARG A 103 18.73 -12.56 -11.71
CA ARG A 103 18.20 -13.43 -12.79
C ARG A 103 18.86 -13.14 -14.13
N LYS A 104 19.00 -11.87 -14.51
CA LYS A 104 19.64 -11.48 -15.79
C LYS A 104 21.13 -11.79 -15.84
N ALA A 105 21.81 -11.79 -14.69
CA ALA A 105 23.24 -12.11 -14.60
C ALA A 105 23.55 -13.61 -14.53
N GLY A 106 22.53 -14.49 -14.46
CA GLY A 106 22.71 -15.95 -14.43
C GLY A 106 23.38 -16.49 -13.16
N ILE A 107 23.45 -15.69 -12.08
CA ILE A 107 24.20 -16.02 -10.86
C ILE A 107 23.31 -16.76 -9.84
N VAL A 108 21.99 -16.63 -9.95
CA VAL A 108 21.04 -17.29 -9.07
C VAL A 108 19.95 -17.91 -9.93
N GLU A 109 20.04 -19.22 -10.11
CA GLU A 109 18.91 -20.09 -10.46
C GLU A 109 18.14 -20.29 -9.15
N GLU A 110 17.53 -19.21 -8.65
CA GLU A 110 16.61 -19.33 -7.54
C GLU A 110 15.40 -20.02 -8.14
N GLU A 111 15.11 -21.23 -7.68
CA GLU A 111 13.85 -21.93 -7.93
C GLU A 111 12.72 -20.98 -7.50
N ALA A 112 12.31 -20.09 -8.40
CA ALA A 112 11.04 -19.42 -8.28
C ALA A 112 10.04 -20.57 -8.12
N PRO A 113 9.18 -20.56 -7.07
CA PRO A 113 8.19 -21.61 -6.92
C PRO A 113 7.45 -21.71 -8.24
N VAL A 114 7.50 -22.89 -8.86
CA VAL A 114 7.01 -23.10 -10.23
C VAL A 114 5.61 -22.54 -10.29
N THR A 115 5.44 -21.42 -11.01
CA THR A 115 4.15 -20.76 -11.04
C THR A 115 3.25 -21.55 -11.96
N GLU A 116 1.93 -21.46 -11.78
CA GLU A 116 0.98 -22.08 -12.69
C GLU A 116 1.24 -21.64 -14.15
N ILE A 117 1.72 -20.41 -14.33
CA ILE A 117 2.11 -19.87 -15.65
C ILE A 117 3.32 -20.61 -16.23
N ASP A 118 4.32 -20.96 -15.41
CA ASP A 118 5.49 -21.72 -15.86
C ASP A 118 5.07 -23.14 -16.29
N VAL A 119 4.22 -23.81 -15.50
CA VAL A 119 3.66 -25.14 -15.86
C VAL A 119 2.84 -25.06 -17.14
N LEU A 120 1.99 -24.04 -17.30
CA LEU A 120 1.20 -23.85 -18.51
C LEU A 120 2.08 -23.55 -19.72
N THR A 121 3.20 -22.86 -19.54
CA THR A 121 4.19 -22.61 -20.59
C THR A 121 4.86 -23.92 -21.01
N GLU A 122 5.27 -24.76 -20.05
CA GLU A 122 5.81 -26.09 -20.33
C GLU A 122 4.81 -26.99 -21.05
N ILE A 123 3.54 -27.02 -20.62
CA ILE A 123 2.47 -27.77 -21.28
C ILE A 123 2.26 -27.29 -22.72
N ARG A 124 2.21 -25.97 -22.93
CA ARG A 124 2.12 -25.38 -24.29
C ARG A 124 3.28 -25.85 -25.16
N ASP A 125 4.49 -25.82 -24.63
CA ASP A 125 5.70 -26.17 -25.38
C ASP A 125 5.81 -27.68 -25.63
N LEU A 126 5.29 -28.51 -24.72
CA LEU A 126 5.14 -29.96 -24.92
C LEU A 126 4.08 -30.27 -25.98
N LEU A 127 2.93 -29.58 -25.96
CA LEU A 127 1.88 -29.74 -26.96
C LEU A 127 2.34 -29.29 -28.35
N ALA A 128 3.00 -28.13 -28.45
CA ALA A 128 3.56 -27.63 -29.71
C ALA A 128 4.63 -28.58 -30.28
N ARG A 129 5.48 -29.16 -29.44
CA ARG A 129 6.44 -30.20 -29.87
C ARG A 129 5.76 -31.47 -30.36
N ASN A 130 4.65 -31.85 -29.75
CA ASN A 130 3.93 -33.07 -30.12
C ASN A 130 3.09 -32.90 -31.40
N SER A 131 2.53 -31.70 -31.63
CA SER A 131 1.79 -31.38 -32.88
C SER A 131 2.69 -31.32 -34.11
N LEU A 132 4.00 -31.11 -33.95
CA LEU A 132 4.98 -31.13 -35.05
C LEU A 132 5.45 -32.55 -35.43
N LYS A 133 5.06 -33.58 -34.67
CA LYS A 133 5.42 -34.99 -34.92
C LYS A 133 4.32 -35.81 -35.60
N GLN A 134 3.12 -35.24 -35.79
CA GLN A 134 2.03 -35.81 -36.59
C GLN A 134 1.97 -35.10 -37.95
#